data_AF-A0A506XQQ7-F1
#
_entry.id   AF-A0A506XQQ7-F1
#
_cell.length_a   1.000
_cell.length_b   1.000
_cell.length_c   1.000
_cell.angle_alpha   90.00
_cell.angle_beta   90.00
_cell.angle_gamma   90.00
#
_symmetry.space_group_name_H-M   'P 1'
#
loop_
_entity.id
_entity.type
_entity.pdbx_description
1 polymer ?
#
loop_
_entity_poly.entity_id
_entity_poly.type
_entity_poly.pdbx_seq_one_letter_code
_entity_poly.pdbx_strand_id
1 'polypeptide(L)'
;MWFRGRASAGGRCLGRGAAACRALGPEGCFRASEGSHSLARHHPRSPRSRPAPNGAAVRPARILAAALLAAAVAVSLSGCDVVTTARDLGRQLAGGGGGSAGAPGSAGGAASGYDDAIDDLQPGDCFADPDDDWYTDVVECTELHDNEVTARIDLGDAGSDFPGDIRVDKLSRAACEKALVDYDGAPFAESTLDYSYYPPDETLWRGGDRSVICYGYSWNYDQLEKSFQGAKI
;
A
#
# COMPACT_ATOMS: atom_id res chain seq x y z
N MET A 1 50.96 16.49 19.69
CA MET A 1 49.76 16.80 20.48
C MET A 1 48.75 15.69 20.22
N TRP A 2 48.76 14.67 21.07
CA TRP A 2 47.95 13.43 20.96
C TRP A 2 47.18 13.28 22.27
N PHE A 3 45.85 13.15 22.21
CA PHE A 3 45.02 12.92 23.39
C PHE A 3 45.09 11.44 23.81
N ARG A 4 45.60 11.19 25.02
CA ARG A 4 45.56 9.91 25.72
C ARG A 4 44.27 9.83 26.55
N GLY A 5 43.33 8.97 26.17
CA GLY A 5 42.22 8.53 27.03
C GLY A 5 42.62 7.27 27.80
N ARG A 6 42.58 7.32 29.13
CA ARG A 6 42.88 6.19 30.03
C ARG A 6 41.70 5.23 30.09
N ALA A 7 41.96 3.94 29.87
CA ALA A 7 41.07 2.86 30.28
C ALA A 7 41.14 2.72 31.81
N SER A 8 39.99 2.86 32.48
CA SER A 8 39.85 2.56 33.91
C SER A 8 39.38 1.11 34.05
N ALA A 9 40.27 0.27 34.60
CA ALA A 9 39.96 -1.10 35.00
C ALA A 9 39.28 -1.08 36.38
N GLY A 10 38.18 -1.83 36.56
CA GLY A 10 37.59 -1.98 37.89
C GLY A 10 36.21 -2.62 37.98
N GLY A 11 35.97 -3.79 37.38
CA GLY A 11 34.81 -4.64 37.69
C GLY A 11 35.27 -6.00 38.20
N ARG A 12 35.08 -6.29 39.49
CA ARG A 12 35.53 -7.55 40.14
C ARG A 12 34.52 -8.66 39.86
N CYS A 13 34.94 -9.76 39.24
CA CYS A 13 34.23 -11.02 39.26
C CYS A 13 34.53 -11.75 40.59
N LEU A 14 33.54 -11.81 41.48
CA LEU A 14 33.58 -12.66 42.67
C LEU A 14 32.91 -14.00 42.33
N GLY A 15 33.68 -15.09 42.30
CA GLY A 15 33.11 -16.43 42.17
C GLY A 15 34.07 -17.48 41.60
N ARG A 16 34.87 -18.09 42.50
CA ARG A 16 35.47 -19.44 42.47
C ARG A 16 35.79 -20.08 41.10
N GLY A 17 37.08 -20.27 40.82
CA GLY A 17 37.56 -21.37 39.97
C GLY A 17 38.34 -20.99 38.70
N ALA A 18 39.32 -20.08 38.80
CA ALA A 18 40.24 -19.78 37.70
C ALA A 18 41.29 -20.89 37.53
N ALA A 19 40.93 -21.99 36.86
CA ALA A 19 41.88 -23.00 36.38
C ALA A 19 41.29 -23.86 35.24
N ALA A 20 40.72 -23.27 34.18
CA ALA A 20 40.30 -24.06 33.01
C ALA A 20 40.10 -23.30 31.69
N CYS A 21 40.64 -22.09 31.50
CA CYS A 21 40.51 -21.38 30.21
C CYS A 21 41.88 -21.02 29.61
N ARG A 22 42.71 -22.04 29.38
CA ARG A 22 43.92 -21.89 28.57
C ARG A 22 44.29 -23.18 27.84
N ALA A 23 43.37 -23.65 27.01
CA ALA A 23 43.63 -24.53 25.88
C ALA A 23 42.39 -24.53 24.99
N LEU A 24 42.58 -24.69 23.68
CA LEU A 24 41.61 -24.88 22.59
C LEU A 24 41.37 -23.63 21.71
N GLY A 25 41.83 -23.78 20.46
CA GLY A 25 41.69 -22.82 19.35
C GLY A 25 40.37 -22.97 18.57
N PRO A 26 40.27 -22.40 17.35
CA PRO A 26 39.01 -21.87 16.81
C PRO A 26 38.04 -22.88 16.16
N GLU A 27 38.24 -24.19 16.26
CA GLU A 27 37.40 -25.19 15.59
C GLU A 27 36.89 -26.21 16.62
N GLY A 28 35.74 -25.96 17.26
CA GLY A 28 35.20 -26.91 18.22
C GLY A 28 34.08 -26.41 19.13
N CYS A 29 32.92 -26.08 18.56
CA CYS A 29 31.66 -26.02 19.32
C CYS A 29 30.55 -26.67 18.50
N PHE A 30 30.62 -28.00 18.37
CA PHE A 30 29.50 -28.82 17.90
C PHE A 30 29.06 -29.74 19.04
N ARG A 31 27.80 -29.55 19.48
CA ARG A 31 26.94 -30.41 20.30
C ARG A 31 27.44 -30.89 21.67
N ALA A 32 26.72 -30.48 22.72
CA ALA A 32 25.83 -31.38 23.46
C ALA A 32 25.08 -30.60 24.57
N SER A 33 23.78 -30.37 24.39
CA SER A 33 22.83 -30.41 25.50
C SER A 33 21.47 -30.82 24.97
N GLU A 34 21.25 -32.13 24.91
CA GLU A 34 19.92 -32.71 24.90
C GLU A 34 19.26 -32.39 26.24
N GLY A 35 18.32 -31.45 26.23
CA GLY A 35 17.48 -31.09 27.36
C GLY A 35 16.04 -31.26 26.94
N SER A 36 15.42 -32.33 27.42
CA SER A 36 14.01 -32.69 27.20
C SER A 36 13.08 -31.60 27.75
N HIS A 37 12.67 -30.64 26.91
CA HIS A 37 11.58 -29.73 27.24
C HIS A 37 10.25 -30.40 26.93
N SER A 38 9.64 -30.91 28.00
CA SER A 38 8.27 -31.41 28.07
C SER A 38 7.31 -30.48 27.32
N LEU A 39 6.60 -31.03 26.34
CA LEU A 39 5.50 -30.39 25.62
C LEU A 39 4.43 -29.95 26.64
N ALA A 40 4.48 -28.67 27.03
CA ALA A 40 3.38 -28.03 27.73
C ALA A 40 2.22 -27.91 26.73
N ARG A 41 1.19 -28.73 26.93
CA ARG A 41 -0.07 -28.65 26.18
C ARG A 41 -0.62 -27.24 26.39
N HIS A 42 -0.62 -26.43 25.32
CA HIS A 42 -1.36 -25.17 25.33
C HIS A 42 -2.84 -25.49 25.40
N HIS A 43 -3.43 -25.31 26.59
CA HIS A 43 -4.87 -25.29 26.74
C HIS A 43 -5.41 -24.06 25.99
N PRO A 44 -6.39 -24.22 25.08
CA PRO A 44 -7.05 -23.08 24.46
C PRO A 44 -7.71 -22.25 25.56
N ARG A 45 -7.33 -20.98 25.66
CA ARG A 45 -8.02 -20.02 26.54
C ARG A 45 -9.44 -19.85 26.00
N SER A 46 -10.43 -20.13 26.85
CA SER A 46 -11.83 -19.92 26.54
C SER A 46 -12.08 -18.46 26.12
N PRO A 47 -12.86 -18.21 25.06
CA PRO A 47 -13.22 -16.84 24.68
C PRO A 47 -14.04 -16.20 25.80
N ARG A 48 -13.58 -15.04 26.27
CA ARG A 48 -14.37 -14.19 27.18
C ARG A 48 -15.57 -13.68 26.40
N SER A 49 -16.76 -14.10 26.80
CA SER A 49 -18.04 -13.60 26.30
C SER A 49 -18.09 -12.08 26.49
N ARG A 50 -18.15 -11.32 25.39
CA ARG A 50 -18.46 -9.89 25.45
C ARG A 50 -19.91 -9.72 25.93
N PRO A 51 -20.19 -8.86 26.92
CA PRO A 51 -21.57 -8.52 27.25
C PRO A 51 -22.22 -7.80 26.07
N ALA A 52 -23.44 -8.20 25.74
CA ALA A 52 -24.24 -7.61 24.67
C ALA A 52 -24.51 -6.11 24.95
N PRO A 53 -24.54 -5.24 23.92
CA PRO A 53 -25.01 -3.88 24.10
C PRO A 53 -26.49 -3.88 24.47
N ASN A 54 -26.81 -3.28 25.61
CA ASN A 54 -28.18 -3.03 26.04
C ASN A 54 -28.90 -2.19 24.97
N GLY A 55 -30.05 -2.68 24.51
CA GLY A 55 -30.86 -2.04 23.50
C GLY A 55 -31.27 -0.61 23.89
N ALA A 56 -30.82 0.35 23.10
CA ALA A 56 -31.44 1.68 23.06
C ALA A 56 -32.68 1.58 22.16
N ALA A 57 -33.86 1.72 22.78
CA ALA A 57 -35.14 1.77 22.10
C ALA A 57 -35.20 2.97 21.14
N VAL A 58 -35.19 2.70 19.84
CA VAL A 58 -35.44 3.69 18.80
C VAL A 58 -36.93 4.03 18.82
N ARG A 59 -37.26 5.28 19.17
CA ARG A 59 -38.64 5.78 19.18
C ARG A 59 -39.11 6.00 17.73
N PRO A 60 -40.30 5.54 17.31
CA PRO A 60 -40.80 5.79 15.96
C PRO A 60 -41.29 7.24 15.86
N ALA A 61 -40.55 8.08 15.12
CA ALA A 61 -41.04 9.40 14.73
C ALA A 61 -42.07 9.23 13.61
N ARG A 62 -43.29 9.70 13.89
CA ARG A 62 -44.48 9.56 13.06
C ARG A 62 -44.35 10.39 11.77
N ILE A 63 -44.74 9.74 10.69
CA ILE A 63 -45.04 10.28 9.36
C ILE A 63 -46.02 11.46 9.49
N LEU A 64 -45.64 12.63 8.96
CA LEU A 64 -46.59 13.64 8.50
C LEU A 64 -46.33 13.88 7.02
N ALA A 65 -47.23 13.33 6.21
CA ALA A 65 -47.39 13.66 4.81
C ALA A 65 -47.84 15.12 4.68
N ALA A 66 -47.15 15.89 3.84
CA ALA A 66 -47.65 17.15 3.31
C ALA A 66 -47.56 17.08 1.78
N ALA A 67 -48.64 16.61 1.16
CA ALA A 67 -48.89 16.80 -0.25
C ALA A 67 -49.43 18.22 -0.45
N LEU A 68 -48.75 19.04 -1.24
CA LEU A 68 -49.34 20.19 -1.91
C LEU A 68 -48.92 20.20 -3.38
N LEU A 69 -49.93 19.98 -4.22
CA LEU A 69 -49.92 20.14 -5.67
C LEU A 69 -49.91 21.62 -6.04
N ALA A 70 -49.11 22.00 -7.04
CA ALA A 70 -49.54 22.91 -8.11
C ALA A 70 -48.55 22.83 -9.28
N ALA A 71 -49.01 22.32 -10.42
CA ALA A 71 -48.36 22.45 -11.71
C ALA A 71 -48.79 23.77 -12.37
N ALA A 72 -47.85 24.50 -13.00
CA ALA A 72 -48.11 25.27 -14.23
C ALA A 72 -46.80 25.78 -14.87
N VAL A 73 -46.62 25.27 -16.09
CA VAL A 73 -45.80 25.65 -17.25
C VAL A 73 -45.33 27.10 -17.35
N ALA A 74 -44.04 27.29 -17.67
CA ALA A 74 -43.59 28.35 -18.59
C ALA A 74 -42.39 27.87 -19.42
N VAL A 75 -42.70 27.40 -20.63
CA VAL A 75 -41.74 27.28 -21.74
C VAL A 75 -41.20 28.68 -22.03
N SER A 76 -39.92 28.92 -21.76
CA SER A 76 -39.21 30.13 -22.19
C SER A 76 -38.44 29.82 -23.47
N LEU A 77 -39.11 30.04 -24.61
CA LEU A 77 -38.50 30.11 -25.94
C LEU A 77 -37.82 31.49 -26.12
N SER A 78 -36.51 31.53 -25.96
CA SER A 78 -35.59 32.54 -26.50
C SER A 78 -34.20 31.89 -26.43
N GLY A 79 -33.54 31.45 -27.50
CA GLY A 79 -33.51 31.96 -28.85
C GLY A 79 -32.13 32.55 -29.10
N CYS A 80 -31.12 31.70 -29.36
CA CYS A 80 -29.86 32.00 -30.06
C CYS A 80 -29.01 30.72 -30.13
N ASP A 81 -29.15 29.94 -31.20
CA ASP A 81 -28.07 29.12 -31.82
C ASP A 81 -28.57 28.53 -33.16
N VAL A 82 -29.07 29.39 -34.05
CA VAL A 82 -29.52 29.04 -35.41
C VAL A 82 -28.35 28.96 -36.41
N VAL A 83 -27.10 28.84 -35.93
CA VAL A 83 -25.89 28.86 -36.77
C VAL A 83 -25.09 27.54 -36.77
N THR A 84 -25.44 26.56 -35.93
CA THR A 84 -24.75 25.25 -35.89
C THR A 84 -25.51 24.13 -36.60
N THR A 85 -26.84 24.15 -36.63
CA THR A 85 -27.66 23.06 -37.24
C THR A 85 -27.63 23.03 -38.77
N ALA A 86 -27.29 24.14 -39.44
CA ALA A 86 -27.14 24.16 -40.90
C ALA A 86 -25.83 23.52 -41.39
N ARG A 87 -24.80 23.42 -40.53
CA ARG A 87 -23.51 22.79 -40.88
C ARG A 87 -23.56 21.26 -40.77
N ASP A 88 -24.38 20.72 -39.87
CA ASP A 88 -24.54 19.27 -39.71
C ASP A 88 -25.33 18.62 -40.85
N LEU A 89 -26.35 19.30 -41.39
CA LEU A 89 -27.11 18.78 -42.55
C LEU A 89 -26.25 18.73 -43.83
N GLY A 90 -25.24 19.60 -43.94
CA GLY A 90 -24.27 19.58 -45.05
C GLY A 90 -23.28 18.42 -44.98
N ARG A 91 -23.05 17.86 -43.79
CA ARG A 91 -22.14 16.72 -43.58
C ARG A 91 -22.82 15.36 -43.77
N GLN A 92 -24.15 15.30 -43.63
CA GLN A 92 -24.92 14.07 -43.84
C GLN A 92 -25.23 13.74 -45.31
N LEU A 93 -25.10 14.70 -46.23
CA LEU A 93 -25.34 14.45 -47.67
C LEU A 93 -24.06 14.18 -48.48
N ALA A 94 -22.89 14.17 -47.83
CA ALA A 94 -21.62 13.88 -48.48
C ALA A 94 -20.79 12.88 -47.65
N GLY A 95 -20.90 11.59 -48.01
CA GLY A 95 -19.87 10.61 -47.70
C GLY A 95 -20.21 9.66 -46.56
N GLY A 96 -20.56 8.43 -46.93
CA GLY A 96 -20.87 7.35 -46.00
C GLY A 96 -19.67 6.77 -45.24
N GLY A 97 -20.00 5.95 -44.26
CA GLY A 97 -19.06 5.11 -43.52
C GLY A 97 -19.75 4.60 -42.25
N GLY A 98 -20.13 3.32 -42.25
CA GLY A 98 -20.92 2.70 -41.20
C GLY A 98 -20.21 2.58 -39.84
N GLY A 99 -21.01 2.55 -38.79
CA GLY A 99 -20.59 2.21 -37.43
C GLY A 99 -21.80 1.73 -36.65
N SER A 100 -21.77 0.47 -36.25
CA SER A 100 -22.86 -0.25 -35.59
C SER A 100 -23.29 0.39 -34.27
N ALA A 101 -24.61 0.50 -34.09
CA ALA A 101 -25.24 0.71 -32.79
C ALA A 101 -25.08 -0.54 -31.92
N GLY A 102 -24.40 -0.41 -30.79
CA GLY A 102 -24.33 -1.41 -29.72
C GLY A 102 -24.86 -0.82 -28.42
N ALA A 103 -26.05 -1.29 -28.04
CA ALA A 103 -26.76 -1.33 -26.75
C ALA A 103 -26.61 -0.21 -25.68
N PRO A 104 -27.72 0.17 -24.99
CA PRO A 104 -27.68 1.03 -23.81
C PRO A 104 -26.96 0.33 -22.64
N GLY A 105 -26.05 1.06 -22.00
CA GLY A 105 -25.27 0.60 -20.86
C GLY A 105 -26.17 0.13 -19.72
N SER A 106 -25.98 -1.12 -19.32
CA SER A 106 -26.44 -1.62 -18.03
C SER A 106 -25.89 -0.72 -16.93
N ALA A 107 -26.78 -0.21 -16.07
CA ALA A 107 -26.42 0.11 -14.70
C ALA A 107 -26.00 -1.20 -14.02
N GLY A 108 -24.74 -1.57 -14.20
CA GLY A 108 -24.08 -2.64 -13.46
C GLY A 108 -23.93 -2.17 -12.02
N GLY A 109 -24.37 -3.02 -11.09
CA GLY A 109 -24.27 -2.76 -9.66
C GLY A 109 -22.85 -2.40 -9.24
N ALA A 110 -22.73 -1.68 -8.12
CA ALA A 110 -21.48 -1.42 -7.45
C ALA A 110 -20.72 -2.76 -7.28
N ALA A 111 -19.79 -3.03 -8.20
CA ALA A 111 -18.61 -3.77 -7.87
C ALA A 111 -17.91 -2.89 -6.83
N SER A 112 -17.52 -3.46 -5.70
CA SER A 112 -16.42 -2.90 -4.92
C SER A 112 -15.20 -2.98 -5.85
N GLY A 113 -15.01 -1.93 -6.64
CA GLY A 113 -14.22 -1.98 -7.87
C GLY A 113 -12.97 -1.18 -7.66
N TYR A 114 -11.93 -1.88 -7.22
CA TYR A 114 -10.57 -1.42 -7.42
C TYR A 114 -10.27 -1.48 -8.91
N ASP A 115 -9.93 -0.34 -9.50
CA ASP A 115 -9.80 -0.19 -10.96
C ASP A 115 -8.33 -0.18 -11.43
N ASP A 116 -7.37 0.03 -10.52
CA ASP A 116 -5.95 0.19 -10.85
C ASP A 116 -5.14 -1.05 -10.48
N ALA A 117 -4.43 -1.63 -11.46
CA ALA A 117 -3.57 -2.79 -11.20
C ALA A 117 -2.30 -2.36 -10.44
N ILE A 118 -1.92 -3.12 -9.41
CA ILE A 118 -0.74 -2.81 -8.58
C ILE A 118 0.54 -2.72 -9.40
N ASP A 119 0.67 -3.52 -10.45
CA ASP A 119 1.81 -3.52 -11.36
C ASP A 119 1.80 -2.34 -12.35
N ASP A 120 0.75 -1.53 -12.42
CA ASP A 120 0.71 -0.31 -13.25
C ASP A 120 1.04 0.97 -12.46
N LEU A 121 1.10 0.88 -11.13
CA LEU A 121 1.39 2.02 -10.25
C LEU A 121 2.74 2.71 -10.57
N GLN A 122 2.72 4.03 -10.51
CA GLN A 122 3.84 4.93 -10.82
C GLN A 122 4.25 5.77 -9.60
N PRO A 123 5.51 6.22 -9.52
CA PRO A 123 5.96 7.11 -8.44
C PRO A 123 5.11 8.38 -8.35
N GLY A 124 4.63 8.70 -7.15
CA GLY A 124 3.70 9.79 -6.88
C GLY A 124 2.23 9.40 -6.86
N ASP A 125 1.88 8.16 -7.24
CA ASP A 125 0.51 7.68 -7.08
C ASP A 125 0.21 7.48 -5.59
N CYS A 126 -0.90 8.06 -5.13
CA CYS A 126 -1.43 7.88 -3.79
C CYS A 126 -2.60 6.91 -3.86
N PHE A 127 -2.60 5.88 -3.01
CA PHE A 127 -3.54 4.77 -3.15
C PHE A 127 -4.00 4.23 -1.79
N ALA A 128 -5.18 3.61 -1.79
CA ALA A 128 -5.72 2.91 -0.63
C ALA A 128 -4.98 1.58 -0.42
N ASP A 129 -5.01 1.04 0.81
CA ASP A 129 -4.69 -0.37 1.00
C ASP A 129 -5.66 -1.23 0.18
N PRO A 130 -5.16 -2.16 -0.64
CA PRO A 130 -6.03 -2.92 -1.52
C PRO A 130 -6.74 -4.05 -0.75
N ASP A 131 -8.03 -4.30 -1.04
CA ASP A 131 -8.78 -5.41 -0.39
C ASP A 131 -8.39 -6.79 -0.95
N ASP A 132 -7.79 -6.84 -2.14
CA ASP A 132 -7.14 -8.01 -2.73
C ASP A 132 -5.73 -7.63 -3.21
N ASP A 133 -4.80 -8.57 -3.36
CA ASP A 133 -3.43 -8.12 -3.56
C ASP A 133 -3.11 -7.60 -4.99
N TRP A 134 -4.03 -7.62 -5.96
CA TRP A 134 -3.73 -7.28 -7.38
C TRP A 134 -4.31 -5.94 -7.85
N TYR A 135 -5.34 -5.39 -7.20
CA TYR A 135 -5.98 -4.12 -7.60
C TYR A 135 -6.15 -3.16 -6.42
N THR A 136 -5.97 -1.86 -6.67
CA THR A 136 -6.19 -0.77 -5.72
C THR A 136 -6.98 0.39 -6.35
N ASP A 137 -7.24 1.41 -5.55
CA ASP A 137 -7.85 2.69 -5.94
C ASP A 137 -6.77 3.77 -5.83
N VAL A 138 -6.35 4.33 -6.96
CA VAL A 138 -5.51 5.52 -6.97
C VAL A 138 -6.39 6.75 -6.77
N VAL A 139 -5.99 7.61 -5.84
CA VAL A 139 -6.67 8.85 -5.48
C VAL A 139 -5.73 10.05 -5.60
N GLU A 140 -6.30 11.24 -5.67
CA GLU A 140 -5.51 12.47 -5.57
C GLU A 140 -4.82 12.52 -4.21
N CYS A 141 -3.52 12.80 -4.16
CA CYS A 141 -2.77 12.82 -2.90
C CYS A 141 -3.28 13.84 -1.86
N THR A 142 -4.14 14.78 -2.25
CA THR A 142 -4.81 15.71 -1.30
C THR A 142 -6.03 15.10 -0.62
N GLU A 143 -6.47 13.92 -1.07
CA GLU A 143 -7.46 13.09 -0.39
C GLU A 143 -6.75 12.18 0.62
N LEU A 144 -7.53 11.67 1.59
CA LEU A 144 -7.00 10.70 2.54
C LEU A 144 -6.63 9.41 1.82
N HIS A 145 -5.41 8.94 2.00
CA HIS A 145 -4.89 7.71 1.42
C HIS A 145 -3.96 7.00 2.40
N ASP A 146 -3.72 5.71 2.15
CA ASP A 146 -2.93 4.88 3.06
C ASP A 146 -1.46 4.87 2.64
N ASN A 147 -1.22 4.89 1.31
CA ASN A 147 0.09 4.66 0.72
C ASN A 147 0.40 5.67 -0.39
N GLU A 148 1.68 5.99 -0.58
CA GLU A 148 2.18 6.71 -1.76
C GLU A 148 3.38 5.98 -2.36
N VAL A 149 3.36 5.80 -3.68
CA VAL A 149 4.44 5.13 -4.42
C VAL A 149 5.66 6.04 -4.47
N THR A 150 6.79 5.55 -3.97
CA THR A 150 8.05 6.30 -3.93
C THR A 150 8.93 6.02 -5.15
N ALA A 151 8.89 4.80 -5.68
CA ALA A 151 9.69 4.41 -6.83
C ALA A 151 9.17 3.15 -7.53
N ARG A 152 9.48 3.04 -8.82
CA ARG A 152 9.42 1.80 -9.60
C ARG A 152 10.84 1.46 -10.07
N ILE A 153 11.36 0.29 -9.69
CA ILE A 153 12.78 -0.03 -9.89
C ILE A 153 12.91 -1.40 -10.57
N ASP A 154 13.51 -1.45 -11.77
CA ASP A 154 13.87 -2.71 -12.42
C ASP A 154 14.99 -3.42 -11.63
N LEU A 155 14.70 -4.63 -11.14
CA LEU A 155 15.60 -5.43 -10.31
C LEU A 155 16.60 -6.30 -11.09
N GLY A 156 16.50 -6.38 -12.41
CA GLY A 156 17.32 -7.30 -13.20
C GLY A 156 17.69 -6.79 -14.58
N ASP A 157 18.85 -7.21 -15.06
CA ASP A 157 19.25 -6.97 -16.46
C ASP A 157 18.24 -7.65 -17.42
N ALA A 158 17.96 -7.01 -18.55
CA ALA A 158 17.04 -7.55 -19.56
C ALA A 158 17.47 -8.97 -20.00
N GLY A 159 16.54 -9.92 -19.91
CA GLY A 159 16.77 -11.32 -20.29
C GLY A 159 17.48 -12.19 -19.24
N SER A 160 17.63 -11.71 -18.00
CA SER A 160 18.10 -12.53 -16.89
C SER A 160 17.04 -13.54 -16.43
N ASP A 161 17.47 -14.72 -15.96
CA ASP A 161 16.59 -15.72 -15.37
C ASP A 161 16.03 -15.23 -14.03
N PHE A 162 14.83 -15.70 -13.66
CA PHE A 162 14.23 -15.38 -12.36
C PHE A 162 15.13 -15.88 -11.22
N PRO A 163 15.63 -15.00 -10.34
CA PRO A 163 16.63 -15.38 -9.34
C PRO A 163 16.04 -16.10 -8.11
N GLY A 164 14.72 -16.31 -8.10
CA GLY A 164 13.95 -16.89 -6.99
C GLY A 164 13.46 -15.85 -5.99
N ASP A 165 12.33 -16.15 -5.36
CA ASP A 165 11.59 -15.21 -4.49
C ASP A 165 12.47 -14.62 -3.37
N ILE A 166 13.28 -15.46 -2.71
CA ILE A 166 14.16 -15.03 -1.62
C ILE A 166 15.16 -13.96 -2.08
N ARG A 167 15.62 -14.03 -3.33
CA ARG A 167 16.56 -13.04 -3.86
C ARG A 167 15.83 -11.78 -4.28
N VAL A 168 14.66 -11.90 -4.92
CA VAL A 168 13.83 -10.75 -5.30
C VAL A 168 13.43 -9.97 -4.05
N ASP A 169 12.88 -10.61 -3.03
CA ASP A 169 12.50 -9.98 -1.76
C ASP A 169 13.63 -9.17 -1.13
N LYS A 170 14.84 -9.75 -1.05
CA LYS A 170 16.02 -9.05 -0.52
C LYS A 170 16.42 -7.82 -1.34
N LEU A 171 16.30 -7.91 -2.67
CA LEU A 171 16.61 -6.79 -3.57
C LEU A 171 15.54 -5.70 -3.44
N SER A 172 14.26 -6.07 -3.44
CA SER A 172 13.12 -5.17 -3.23
C SER A 172 13.25 -4.39 -1.94
N ARG A 173 13.46 -5.08 -0.81
CA ARG A 173 13.60 -4.43 0.50
C ARG A 173 14.72 -3.39 0.52
N ALA A 174 15.90 -3.76 0.02
CA ALA A 174 17.05 -2.84 0.00
C ALA A 174 16.82 -1.65 -0.95
N ALA A 175 16.16 -1.87 -2.09
CA ALA A 175 15.86 -0.82 -3.05
C ALA A 175 14.80 0.16 -2.50
N CYS A 176 13.74 -0.35 -1.88
CA CYS A 176 12.63 0.46 -1.41
C CYS A 176 12.91 1.23 -0.12
N GLU A 177 13.75 0.70 0.78
CA GLU A 177 14.27 1.47 1.92
C GLU A 177 15.00 2.73 1.44
N LYS A 178 15.85 2.56 0.41
CA LYS A 178 16.58 3.67 -0.18
C LYS A 178 15.62 4.64 -0.88
N ALA A 179 14.65 4.12 -1.62
CA ALA A 179 13.67 4.94 -2.33
C ALA A 179 12.87 5.84 -1.39
N LEU A 180 12.44 5.32 -0.23
CA LEU A 180 11.75 6.12 0.80
C LEU A 180 12.58 7.32 1.24
N VAL A 181 13.85 7.08 1.64
CA VAL A 181 14.76 8.14 2.09
C VAL A 181 15.03 9.18 1.00
N ASP A 182 15.19 8.75 -0.25
CA ASP A 182 15.40 9.66 -1.38
C ASP A 182 14.14 10.49 -1.69
N TYR A 183 12.94 9.91 -1.54
CA TYR A 183 11.66 10.51 -1.89
C TYR A 183 11.16 11.50 -0.84
N ASP A 184 11.19 11.12 0.45
CA ASP A 184 10.79 11.98 1.57
C ASP A 184 11.89 13.01 1.92
N GLY A 185 13.15 12.59 1.86
CA GLY A 185 14.30 13.45 2.17
C GLY A 185 14.68 13.52 3.65
N ALA A 186 14.03 12.75 4.54
CA ALA A 186 14.52 12.50 5.90
C ALA A 186 15.30 11.16 5.99
N PRO A 187 16.26 11.05 6.93
CA PRO A 187 16.83 9.75 7.29
C PRO A 187 15.75 8.83 7.86
N PHE A 188 15.75 7.56 7.46
CA PHE A 188 14.76 6.57 7.94
C PHE A 188 14.63 6.50 9.47
N ALA A 189 15.75 6.64 10.20
CA ALA A 189 15.76 6.59 11.67
C ALA A 189 15.03 7.76 12.35
N GLU A 190 14.76 8.84 11.62
CA GLU A 190 14.04 10.04 12.09
C GLU A 190 12.64 10.15 11.48
N SER A 191 12.29 9.24 10.56
CA SER A 191 11.06 9.32 9.78
C SER A 191 9.85 8.79 10.55
N THR A 192 8.69 9.41 10.30
CA THR A 192 7.36 8.91 10.65
C THR A 192 6.75 8.07 9.53
N LEU A 193 7.54 7.73 8.52
CA LEU A 193 7.14 6.82 7.47
C LEU A 193 7.82 5.48 7.67
N ASP A 194 7.11 4.43 7.30
CA ASP A 194 7.66 3.11 7.03
C ASP A 194 7.50 2.81 5.54
N TYR A 195 8.10 1.73 5.05
CA TYR A 195 8.03 1.34 3.64
C TYR A 195 7.64 -0.12 3.46
N SER A 196 7.02 -0.40 2.33
CA SER A 196 6.77 -1.76 1.85
C SER A 196 6.90 -1.79 0.33
N TYR A 197 6.67 -2.96 -0.26
CA TYR A 197 6.92 -3.18 -1.68
C TYR A 197 6.07 -4.30 -2.27
N TYR A 198 5.73 -4.14 -3.54
CA TYR A 198 5.20 -5.21 -4.39
C TYR A 198 6.33 -5.71 -5.29
N PRO A 199 6.92 -6.89 -5.00
CA PRO A 199 7.97 -7.47 -5.82
C PRO A 199 7.40 -8.08 -7.10
N PRO A 200 8.17 -8.13 -8.20
CA PRO A 200 7.77 -8.90 -9.37
C PRO A 200 7.80 -10.40 -9.02
N ASP A 201 6.79 -11.14 -9.46
CA ASP A 201 6.80 -12.59 -9.39
C ASP A 201 7.49 -13.20 -10.62
N GLU A 202 7.59 -14.54 -10.67
CA GLU A 202 8.20 -15.22 -11.81
C GLU A 202 7.42 -15.00 -13.13
N THR A 203 6.11 -14.75 -13.04
CA THR A 203 5.25 -14.52 -14.20
C THR A 203 5.55 -13.16 -14.83
N LEU A 204 5.55 -12.09 -14.04
CA LEU A 204 5.95 -10.74 -14.44
C LEU A 204 7.38 -10.75 -14.97
N TRP A 205 8.29 -11.43 -14.26
CA TRP A 205 9.70 -11.52 -14.66
C TRP A 205 9.88 -12.10 -16.06
N ARG A 206 9.20 -13.23 -16.35
CA ARG A 206 9.19 -13.85 -17.69
C ARG A 206 8.46 -13.00 -18.74
N GLY A 207 7.45 -12.25 -18.31
CA GLY A 207 6.74 -11.25 -19.14
C GLY A 207 7.61 -10.05 -19.50
N GLY A 208 8.76 -9.87 -18.84
CA GLY A 208 9.70 -8.80 -19.08
C GLY A 208 9.59 -7.65 -18.08
N ASP A 209 8.59 -7.67 -17.19
CA ASP A 209 8.49 -6.74 -16.08
C ASP A 209 9.18 -7.30 -14.84
N ARG A 210 10.30 -6.68 -14.49
CA ARG A 210 11.14 -7.05 -13.34
C ARG A 210 11.12 -5.94 -12.29
N SER A 211 10.12 -5.07 -12.36
CA SER A 211 10.05 -3.89 -11.51
C SER A 211 9.50 -4.25 -10.13
N VAL A 212 10.16 -3.78 -9.08
CA VAL A 212 9.53 -3.64 -7.77
C VAL A 212 8.81 -2.30 -7.70
N ILE A 213 7.60 -2.30 -7.13
CA ILE A 213 6.88 -1.08 -6.75
C ILE A 213 7.18 -0.81 -5.28
N CYS A 214 7.82 0.33 -5.00
CA CYS A 214 8.14 0.77 -3.66
C CYS A 214 7.11 1.81 -3.22
N TYR A 215 6.60 1.69 -2.00
CA TYR A 215 5.67 2.66 -1.44
C TYR A 215 5.97 2.94 0.03
N GLY A 216 5.59 4.12 0.49
CA GLY A 216 5.67 4.52 1.89
C GLY A 216 4.28 4.75 2.47
N TYR A 217 4.19 4.59 3.79
CA TYR A 217 2.98 4.76 4.57
C TYR A 217 3.35 5.28 5.97
N SER A 218 2.39 5.79 6.73
CA SER A 218 2.66 6.22 8.11
C SER A 218 3.00 5.02 9.01
N TRP A 219 4.07 5.10 9.81
CA TRP A 219 4.52 3.99 10.68
C TRP A 219 3.45 3.46 11.66
N ASN A 220 2.45 4.29 11.97
CA ASN A 220 1.34 3.97 12.87
C ASN A 220 0.04 3.63 12.12
N TYR A 221 0.09 3.54 10.79
CA TYR A 221 -1.05 3.28 9.89
C TYR A 221 -2.15 4.36 9.91
N ASP A 222 -1.80 5.59 10.33
CA ASP A 222 -2.67 6.74 10.08
C ASP A 222 -2.68 7.09 8.59
N GLN A 223 -3.84 7.51 8.07
CA GLN A 223 -3.95 7.98 6.70
C GLN A 223 -3.20 9.28 6.49
N LEU A 224 -2.60 9.41 5.31
CA LEU A 224 -1.91 10.60 4.85
C LEU A 224 -2.92 11.55 4.21
N GLU A 225 -2.80 12.85 4.52
CA GLU A 225 -3.67 13.89 3.95
C GLU A 225 -3.08 14.56 2.71
N LYS A 226 -1.79 14.31 2.44
CA LYS A 226 -0.96 14.92 1.41
C LYS A 226 0.14 13.95 1.00
N SER A 227 0.64 14.12 -0.22
CA SER A 227 1.91 13.53 -0.62
C SER A 227 3.03 13.91 0.36
N PHE A 228 3.87 12.95 0.71
CA PHE A 228 5.05 13.13 1.55
C PHE A 228 6.32 13.40 0.74
N GLN A 229 6.23 13.59 -0.58
CA GLN A 229 7.40 13.91 -1.40
C GLN A 229 8.12 15.17 -0.90
N GLY A 230 9.36 15.00 -0.42
CA GLY A 230 10.16 16.09 0.14
C GLY A 230 9.63 16.68 1.46
N ALA A 231 8.69 16.02 2.14
CA ALA A 231 8.07 16.49 3.37
C ALA A 231 9.03 16.43 4.58
N LYS A 232 9.93 15.43 4.59
CA LYS A 232 10.94 15.18 5.62
C LYS A 232 10.31 14.87 6.97
N ILE A 233 9.37 13.91 6.96
CA ILE A 233 8.53 13.58 8.11
C ILE A 233 8.85 12.22 8.71
#